data_AF-A0A1H1U3V7-F1
#
_entry.id   AF-A0A1H1U3V7-F1
#
_cell.length_a   1.000
_cell.length_b   1.000
_cell.length_c   1.000
_cell.angle_alpha   90.00
_cell.angle_beta   90.00
_cell.angle_gamma   90.00
#
_symmetry.space_group_name_H-M   'P 1'
#
loop_
_entity.id
_entity.type
_entity.pdbx_description
1 polymer ?
#
loop_
_entity_poly.entity_id
_entity_poly.type
_entity_poly.pdbx_seq_one_letter_code
_entity_poly.pdbx_strand_id
1 'polypeptide(L)'
;MKASIAPTWVRDGGGRAEAIPGPARPDPAGFATWLDTTIGPPDRSGPVVIMGLVLEVCVLAALTEIRLRGYSASVLLEGVDTYDGDQRRKHDFLDTLAGFWGQPVTWAQCTTELAGQTGSSRHD
;
A
#
# COMPACT_ATOMS: atom_id res chain seq x y z
N MET A 1 9.93 16.88 14.71
CA MET A 1 8.66 16.60 14.00
C MET A 1 8.71 15.17 13.47
N LYS A 2 7.80 14.30 13.94
CA LYS A 2 7.65 12.91 13.44
C LYS A 2 7.26 12.94 11.94
N ALA A 3 7.54 11.87 11.19
CA ALA A 3 7.18 11.78 9.78
C ALA A 3 5.66 11.96 9.58
N SER A 4 5.26 12.60 8.48
CA SER A 4 3.85 12.62 8.06
C SER A 4 3.44 11.20 7.65
N ILE A 5 2.19 10.83 7.91
CA ILE A 5 1.67 9.48 7.67
C ILE A 5 1.26 9.25 6.21
N ALA A 6 1.05 10.33 5.46
CA ALA A 6 0.61 10.25 4.08
C ALA A 6 1.81 10.01 3.14
N PRO A 7 1.70 9.07 2.18
CA PRO A 7 2.78 8.76 1.23
C PRO A 7 3.09 9.92 0.28
N THR A 8 2.21 10.93 0.24
CA THR A 8 2.40 12.18 -0.50
C THR A 8 3.34 13.16 0.19
N TRP A 9 4.00 12.78 1.29
CA TRP A 9 4.95 13.63 2.00
C TRP A 9 6.37 13.09 1.89
N VAL A 10 7.32 14.00 1.69
CA VAL A 10 8.74 13.68 1.51
C VAL A 10 9.61 14.50 2.45
N ARG A 11 10.86 14.05 2.61
CA ARG A 11 11.91 14.73 3.37
C ARG A 11 13.22 14.60 2.61
N ASP A 12 13.97 15.69 2.50
CA ASP A 12 15.32 15.61 1.94
C ASP A 12 16.19 14.74 2.85
N GLY A 13 16.90 13.77 2.27
CA GLY A 13 17.66 12.79 3.05
C GLY A 13 16.81 11.72 3.75
N GLY A 14 15.47 11.70 3.56
CA GLY A 14 14.61 10.64 4.10
C GLY A 14 15.00 9.27 3.55
N GLY A 15 15.12 8.26 4.42
CA GLY A 15 15.49 6.89 4.04
C GLY A 15 16.98 6.68 3.76
N ARG A 16 17.82 7.71 3.88
CA ARG A 16 19.28 7.64 3.69
C ARG A 16 19.96 7.55 5.05
N ALA A 17 20.72 6.48 5.28
CA ALA A 17 21.36 6.21 6.57
C ALA A 17 22.43 7.25 6.94
N GLU A 18 23.03 7.86 5.91
CA GLU A 18 24.11 8.84 6.00
C GLU A 18 23.64 10.30 6.13
N ALA A 19 22.32 10.56 6.07
CA ALA A 19 21.78 11.90 6.06
C ALA A 19 20.88 12.16 7.27
N ILE A 20 20.91 13.40 7.77
CA ILE A 20 19.90 13.88 8.72
C ILE A 20 18.68 14.32 7.91
N PRO A 21 17.49 13.72 8.10
CA PRO A 21 16.32 14.10 7.32
C PRO A 21 15.90 15.54 7.58
N GLY A 22 15.79 16.32 6.49
CA GLY A 22 15.27 17.68 6.49
C GLY A 22 13.80 17.77 6.94
N PRO A 23 13.19 18.97 6.93
CA PRO A 23 11.78 19.12 7.30
C PRO A 23 10.86 18.36 6.32
N ALA A 24 9.73 17.89 6.83
CA ALA A 24 8.70 17.23 6.02
C ALA A 24 7.92 18.26 5.21
N ARG A 25 7.63 17.93 3.95
CA ARG A 25 6.82 18.73 3.03
C ARG A 25 5.90 17.84 2.19
N PRO A 26 4.73 18.32 1.78
CA PRO A 26 3.91 17.62 0.80
C PRO A 26 4.58 17.68 -0.58
N ASP A 27 4.53 16.56 -1.29
CA ASP A 27 4.91 16.38 -2.69
C ASP A 27 3.99 15.36 -3.39
N PRO A 28 2.71 15.70 -3.63
CA PRO A 28 1.77 14.79 -4.30
C PRO A 28 2.17 14.44 -5.73
N ALA A 29 2.83 15.37 -6.44
CA ALA A 29 3.28 15.17 -7.82
C ALA A 29 4.45 14.18 -7.89
N GLY A 30 5.40 14.28 -6.96
CA GLY A 30 6.47 13.31 -6.81
C GLY A 30 5.94 11.90 -6.53
N PHE A 31 4.95 11.77 -5.63
CA PHE A 31 4.33 10.47 -5.36
C PHE A 31 3.60 9.90 -6.59
N ALA A 32 2.85 10.72 -7.33
CA ALA A 32 2.18 10.30 -8.55
C ALA A 32 3.18 9.82 -9.62
N THR A 33 4.28 10.56 -9.80
CA THR A 33 5.37 10.19 -10.72
C THR A 33 6.02 8.86 -10.30
N TRP A 34 6.26 8.67 -9.01
CA TRP A 34 6.81 7.43 -8.48
C TRP A 34 5.88 6.23 -8.72
N LEU A 35 4.56 6.39 -8.52
CA LEU A 35 3.59 5.34 -8.80
C LEU A 35 3.59 4.94 -10.28
N ASP A 36 3.47 5.91 -11.18
CA ASP A 36 3.43 5.67 -12.62
C ASP A 36 4.71 4.94 -13.10
N THR A 37 5.87 5.33 -12.58
CA THR A 37 7.15 4.69 -12.93
C THR A 37 7.36 3.31 -12.29
N THR A 38 6.78 3.05 -11.12
CA THR A 38 7.04 1.81 -10.36
C THR A 38 6.04 0.71 -10.69
N ILE A 39 4.75 1.05 -10.78
CA ILE A 39 3.66 0.08 -11.00
C ILE A 39 2.84 0.35 -12.26
N GLY A 40 3.08 1.47 -12.94
CA GLY A 40 2.32 1.88 -14.13
C GLY A 40 1.06 2.67 -13.80
N PRO A 41 0.32 3.11 -14.83
CA PRO A 41 -0.95 3.80 -14.65
C PRO A 41 -2.05 2.83 -14.18
N PRO A 42 -3.11 3.32 -13.51
CA PRO A 42 -4.13 2.49 -12.87
C PRO A 42 -4.84 1.47 -13.79
N ASP A 43 -5.01 1.82 -15.06
CA ASP A 43 -5.67 1.01 -16.08
C ASP A 43 -4.78 -0.13 -16.62
N ARG A 44 -3.48 -0.05 -16.39
CA ARG A 44 -2.49 -1.05 -16.83
C ARG A 44 -1.85 -1.82 -15.68
N SER A 45 -1.94 -1.29 -14.46
CA SER A 45 -1.45 -1.96 -13.26
C SER A 45 -2.38 -3.10 -12.86
N GLY A 46 -1.81 -4.26 -12.52
CA GLY A 46 -2.52 -5.29 -11.77
C GLY A 46 -2.94 -4.81 -10.37
N PRO A 47 -3.64 -5.64 -9.59
CA PRO A 47 -4.03 -5.27 -8.22
C PRO A 47 -2.80 -4.93 -7.36
N VAL A 48 -2.85 -3.79 -6.68
CA VAL A 48 -1.82 -3.33 -5.75
C VAL A 48 -2.05 -3.97 -4.38
N VAL A 49 -1.07 -4.69 -3.85
CA VAL A 49 -1.15 -5.28 -2.52
C VAL A 49 -0.33 -4.45 -1.54
N ILE A 50 -0.98 -3.90 -0.51
CA ILE A 50 -0.36 -3.03 0.48
C ILE A 50 -0.04 -3.82 1.74
N MET A 51 1.18 -3.64 2.24
CA MET A 51 1.68 -4.20 3.49
C MET A 51 2.49 -3.16 4.26
N GLY A 52 2.58 -3.30 5.58
CA GLY A 52 3.32 -2.38 6.44
C GLY A 52 2.64 -2.16 7.78
N LEU A 53 3.23 -1.25 8.57
CA LEU A 53 2.74 -0.85 9.88
C LEU A 53 2.70 0.69 9.96
N VAL A 54 1.77 1.30 10.69
CA VAL A 54 0.67 0.71 11.49
C VAL A 54 -0.63 0.70 10.67
N LEU A 55 -1.44 -0.34 10.81
CA LEU A 55 -2.67 -0.56 10.03
C LEU A 55 -3.59 0.67 10.01
N GLU A 56 -3.94 1.20 11.17
CA GLU A 56 -4.92 2.30 11.27
C GLU A 56 -4.35 3.67 10.87
N VAL A 57 -3.06 3.74 10.53
CA VAL A 57 -2.36 5.00 10.30
C VAL A 57 -1.71 5.01 8.92
N CYS A 58 -0.54 4.38 8.77
CA CYS A 58 0.26 4.45 7.56
C CYS A 58 -0.34 3.59 6.43
N VAL A 59 -0.81 2.39 6.77
CA VAL A 59 -1.42 1.48 5.80
C VAL A 59 -2.74 2.07 5.30
N LEU A 60 -3.58 2.56 6.21
CA LEU A 60 -4.85 3.21 5.85
C LEU A 60 -4.62 4.44 4.95
N ALA A 61 -3.65 5.29 5.28
CA ALA A 61 -3.32 6.47 4.47
C ALA A 61 -2.84 6.07 3.07
N ALA A 62 -1.96 5.06 2.98
CA ALA A 62 -1.50 4.54 1.69
C ALA A 62 -2.65 3.95 0.87
N LEU A 63 -3.49 3.11 1.48
CA LEU A 63 -4.65 2.50 0.82
C LEU A 63 -5.60 3.56 0.26
N THR A 64 -5.89 4.58 1.06
CA THR A 64 -6.74 5.70 0.64
C THR A 64 -6.15 6.42 -0.56
N GLU A 65 -4.87 6.82 -0.49
CA GLU A 65 -4.19 7.56 -1.54
C GLU A 65 -4.10 6.78 -2.87
N ILE A 66 -3.80 5.49 -2.80
CA ILE A 66 -3.73 4.61 -3.96
C ILE A 66 -5.11 4.45 -4.61
N ARG A 67 -6.14 4.18 -3.80
CA ARG A 67 -7.54 4.02 -4.27
C ARG A 67 -8.09 5.29 -4.91
N LEU A 68 -7.87 6.45 -4.28
CA LEU A 68 -8.33 7.74 -4.82
C LEU A 68 -7.65 8.10 -6.15
N ARG A 69 -6.52 7.47 -6.47
CA ARG A 69 -5.82 7.59 -7.76
C ARG A 69 -6.31 6.62 -8.82
N GLY A 70 -7.32 5.81 -8.51
CA GLY A 70 -7.96 4.89 -9.45
C GLY A 70 -7.36 3.48 -9.47
N TYR A 71 -6.32 3.21 -8.69
CA TYR A 71 -5.74 1.87 -8.60
C TYR A 71 -6.68 0.92 -7.84
N SER A 72 -6.79 -0.32 -8.34
CA SER A 72 -7.29 -1.41 -7.51
C SER A 72 -6.24 -1.77 -6.48
N ALA A 73 -6.57 -1.68 -5.20
CA ALA A 73 -5.63 -1.97 -4.12
C ALA A 73 -6.28 -2.73 -2.97
N SER A 74 -5.59 -3.69 -2.37
CA SER A 74 -6.03 -4.42 -1.19
C SER A 74 -4.92 -4.48 -0.16
N VAL A 75 -5.29 -4.80 1.09
CA VAL A 75 -4.31 -4.99 2.18
C VAL A 75 -3.96 -6.47 2.28
N LEU A 76 -2.68 -6.79 2.44
CA LEU A 76 -2.23 -8.13 2.79
C LEU A 76 -2.50 -8.40 4.27
N LEU A 77 -3.42 -9.32 4.56
CA LEU A 77 -3.85 -9.65 5.93
C LEU A 77 -2.67 -9.99 6.83
N GLU A 78 -1.74 -10.83 6.37
CA GLU A 78 -0.56 -11.27 7.12
C GLU A 78 0.53 -10.19 7.18
N GLY A 79 0.47 -9.17 6.32
CA GLY A 79 1.49 -8.13 6.16
C GLY A 79 1.23 -6.85 6.94
N VAL A 80 0.18 -6.81 7.77
CA VAL A 80 -0.23 -5.63 8.53
C VAL A 80 -0.58 -5.97 9.96
N ASP A 81 -0.50 -4.98 10.83
CA ASP A 81 -0.94 -5.11 12.23
C ASP A 81 -1.37 -3.77 12.83
N THR A 82 -2.20 -3.84 13.86
CA THR A 82 -2.58 -2.67 14.65
C THR A 82 -1.41 -2.18 15.50
N TYR A 83 -1.54 -0.98 16.05
CA TYR A 83 -0.49 -0.41 16.91
C TYR A 83 -0.11 -1.32 18.10
N ASP A 84 -1.11 -2.01 18.66
CA ASP A 84 -1.02 -2.87 19.83
C ASP A 84 -0.91 -4.37 19.49
N GLY A 85 -0.99 -4.75 18.21
CA GLY A 85 -0.96 -6.14 17.76
C GLY A 85 -2.22 -6.96 18.11
N ASP A 86 -3.32 -6.32 18.53
CA ASP A 86 -4.58 -7.00 18.84
C ASP A 86 -5.23 -7.53 17.56
N GLN A 87 -5.18 -8.86 17.39
CA GLN A 87 -5.71 -9.52 16.20
C GLN A 87 -7.23 -9.37 16.05
N ARG A 88 -7.99 -9.30 17.15
CA ARG A 88 -9.44 -9.07 17.07
C ARG A 88 -9.72 -7.68 16.51
N ARG A 89 -9.03 -6.68 17.06
CA ARG A 89 -9.14 -5.29 16.58
C ARG A 89 -8.72 -5.16 15.12
N LYS A 90 -7.65 -5.85 14.71
CA LYS A 90 -7.22 -5.94 13.31
C LYS A 90 -8.33 -6.45 12.41
N HIS A 91 -8.97 -7.56 12.78
CA HIS A 91 -10.07 -8.14 12.00
C HIS A 91 -11.29 -7.20 11.94
N ASP A 92 -11.75 -6.68 13.08
CA ASP A 92 -12.89 -5.74 13.14
C ASP A 92 -12.64 -4.51 12.25
N PHE A 93 -11.41 -3.99 12.25
CA PHE A 93 -11.01 -2.86 11.43
C PHE A 93 -11.02 -3.20 9.93
N LEU A 94 -10.42 -4.32 9.54
CA LEU A 94 -10.38 -4.75 8.14
C LEU A 94 -11.78 -5.06 7.60
N ASP A 95 -12.64 -5.69 8.39
CA ASP A 95 -14.04 -5.95 8.02
C ASP A 95 -14.82 -4.66 7.79
N THR A 96 -14.59 -3.65 8.64
CA THR A 96 -15.17 -2.31 8.48
C THR A 96 -14.71 -1.66 7.18
N LEU A 97 -13.41 -1.74 6.87
CA LEU A 97 -12.88 -1.20 5.62
C LEU A 97 -13.41 -1.93 4.40
N ALA A 98 -13.66 -3.24 4.49
CA ALA A 98 -13.99 -4.05 3.34
C ALA A 98 -15.29 -3.63 2.63
N GLY A 99 -16.24 -3.06 3.38
CA GLY A 99 -17.47 -2.49 2.81
C GLY A 99 -17.24 -1.27 1.91
N PHE A 100 -16.18 -0.50 2.17
CA PHE A 100 -15.83 0.67 1.35
C PHE A 100 -14.80 0.30 0.28
N TRP A 101 -13.86 -0.54 0.69
CA TRP A 101 -12.52 -0.62 0.13
C TRP A 101 -12.12 -2.07 -0.14
N GLY A 102 -13.06 -2.98 -0.36
CA GLY A 102 -12.78 -4.34 -0.79
C GLY A 102 -12.10 -5.21 0.28
N GLN A 103 -12.15 -6.51 0.07
CA GLN A 103 -11.67 -7.48 1.04
C GLN A 103 -10.13 -7.46 1.13
N PRO A 104 -9.55 -7.66 2.32
CA PRO A 104 -8.14 -7.97 2.45
C PRO A 104 -7.82 -9.28 1.71
N VAL A 105 -6.58 -9.39 1.23
CA VAL A 105 -6.07 -10.59 0.57
C VAL A 105 -5.10 -11.32 1.49
N THR A 106 -5.02 -12.63 1.31
CA THR A 106 -4.07 -13.50 1.99
C THR A 106 -2.86 -13.75 1.10
N TRP A 107 -1.74 -14.17 1.70
CA TRP A 107 -0.56 -14.58 0.96
C TRP A 107 -0.84 -15.76 0.02
N ALA A 108 -1.70 -16.68 0.46
CA ALA A 108 -2.13 -17.83 -0.33
C ALA A 108 -2.89 -17.42 -1.60
N GLN A 109 -3.77 -16.42 -1.50
CA GLN A 109 -4.47 -15.86 -2.67
C GLN A 109 -3.48 -15.20 -3.63
N CYS A 110 -2.57 -14.36 -3.12
CA CYS A 110 -1.59 -13.66 -3.94
C CYS A 110 -0.69 -14.62 -4.73
N THR A 111 -0.21 -15.68 -4.08
CA THR A 111 0.67 -16.68 -4.73
C THR A 111 -0.07 -17.53 -5.76
N THR A 112 -1.34 -17.84 -5.51
CA THR A 112 -2.20 -18.55 -6.47
C THR A 112 -2.42 -17.72 -7.74
N GLU A 113 -2.71 -16.43 -7.61
CA GLU A 113 -2.89 -15.52 -8.74
C GLU A 113 -1.63 -15.38 -9.58
N LEU A 114 -0.48 -15.21 -8.93
CA LEU A 114 0.82 -15.14 -9.61
C LEU A 114 1.13 -16.43 -10.37
N ALA A 115 0.90 -17.59 -9.75
CA ALA A 115 1.11 -18.89 -10.40
C ALA A 115 0.19 -19.11 -11.62
N GLY A 116 -1.04 -18.60 -11.56
CA GLY A 116 -2.00 -18.64 -12.67
C GLY A 116 -1.57 -17.79 -13.87
N GLN A 117 -0.91 -16.65 -13.63
CA GLN A 117 -0.42 -15.78 -14.70
C GLN A 117 0.78 -16.39 -15.45
N THR A 118 1.63 -17.17 -14.79
CA THR A 118 2.77 -17.86 -15.41
C THR A 118 2.34 -19.00 -16.36
N GLY A 119 1.11 -19.50 -16.23
CA GLY A 119 0.56 -20.55 -17.09
C GLY A 119 -0.05 -20.04 -18.40
N SER A 120 -0.35 -18.74 -18.49
CA SER A 120 -1.08 -18.15 -19.62
C SER A 120 -0.18 -17.48 -20.68
N SER A 121 1.14 -17.41 -20.46
CA SER A 121 2.11 -16.75 -21.36
C SER A 121 2.85 -17.71 -22.31
N ARG A 122 2.32 -18.91 -22.58
CA ARG A 122 2.92 -19.91 -23.50
C ARG A 122 2.17 -20.15 -24.82
N HIS A 123 1.22 -19.30 -25.18
CA HIS A 123 0.65 -19.30 -26.52
C HIS A 123 0.81 -17.93 -27.15
N ASP A 124 1.92 -17.76 -27.88
CA ASP A 124 2.01 -17.16 -29.22
C ASP A 124 3.36 -17.50 -29.85
#